data_AF-A0A941TA21-F1
#
_entry.id   AF-A0A941TA21-F1
#
_cell.length_a   1.000
_cell.length_b   1.000
_cell.length_c   1.000
_cell.angle_alpha   90.00
_cell.angle_beta   90.00
_cell.angle_gamma   90.00
#
_symmetry.space_group_name_H-M   'P 1'
#
loop_
_entity.id
_entity.type
_entity.pdbx_description
1 polymer ?
#
loop_
_entity_poly.entity_id
_entity_poly.type
_entity_poly.pdbx_seq_one_letter_code
_entity_poly.pdbx_strand_id
1 'polypeptide(L)'
;MSQDQNAQDPLEFVRGMWQNMGFSLPGMVTPTLDVDELDKRIADMKAVEGWLKMNLNMLQMSTQGLEMQRAALAAVKAMSQHAQEGETADKAQNPFAAAAAMWPWNLMGGQPAASQPAPAGDDRTAPRSASRRKSTSEK
;
A
#
# COMPACT_ATOMS: atom_id res chain seq x y z
N MET A 1 -49.18 -8.53 28.72
CA MET A 1 -47.83 -8.59 28.13
C MET A 1 -47.99 -9.07 26.71
N SER A 2 -48.00 -8.16 25.74
CA SER A 2 -48.19 -8.49 24.31
C SER A 2 -47.54 -7.39 23.44
N GLN A 3 -46.22 -7.21 23.55
CA GLN A 3 -45.49 -6.27 22.69
C GLN A 3 -44.27 -6.87 21.97
N ASP A 4 -44.03 -8.19 22.04
CA ASP A 4 -42.80 -8.77 21.49
C ASP A 4 -43.05 -9.73 20.32
N GLN A 5 -43.85 -9.31 19.35
CA GLN A 5 -43.99 -10.00 18.05
C GLN A 5 -43.59 -9.08 16.89
N ASN A 6 -42.67 -8.15 17.15
CA ASN A 6 -42.07 -7.25 16.14
C ASN A 6 -40.54 -7.45 16.12
N ALA A 7 -40.08 -8.70 16.27
CA ALA A 7 -38.73 -9.08 15.85
C ALA A 7 -38.79 -9.26 14.33
N GLN A 8 -38.75 -8.11 13.65
CA GLN A 8 -38.88 -7.94 12.21
C GLN A 8 -37.99 -8.92 11.48
N ASP A 9 -38.62 -9.74 10.65
CA ASP A 9 -37.97 -10.74 9.82
C ASP A 9 -36.79 -10.08 9.07
N PRO A 10 -35.55 -10.57 9.22
CA PRO A 10 -34.38 -9.98 8.56
C PRO A 10 -34.53 -9.97 7.03
N LEU A 11 -35.40 -10.84 6.51
CA LEU A 11 -35.80 -10.90 5.11
C LEU A 11 -36.67 -9.70 4.68
N GLU A 12 -37.51 -9.15 5.55
CA GLU A 12 -38.31 -7.95 5.28
C GLU A 12 -37.48 -6.68 5.29
N PHE A 13 -36.44 -6.60 6.13
CA PHE A 13 -35.46 -5.51 6.08
C PHE A 13 -34.68 -5.51 4.76
N VAL A 14 -34.20 -6.69 4.33
CA VAL A 14 -33.49 -6.84 3.04
C VAL A 14 -34.43 -6.56 1.87
N ARG A 15 -35.68 -7.03 1.94
CA ARG A 15 -36.72 -6.76 0.95
C ARG A 15 -37.04 -5.27 0.87
N GLY A 16 -37.18 -4.59 2.01
CA GLY A 16 -37.40 -3.14 2.09
C GLY A 16 -36.24 -2.37 1.49
N MET A 17 -35.00 -2.79 1.73
CA MET A 17 -33.81 -2.16 1.16
C MET A 17 -33.72 -2.39 -0.36
N TRP A 18 -34.04 -3.59 -0.85
CA TRP A 18 -34.09 -3.92 -2.28
C TRP A 18 -35.20 -3.18 -3.02
N GLN A 19 -36.36 -3.05 -2.38
CA GLN A 19 -37.53 -2.36 -2.94
C GLN A 19 -37.32 -0.83 -2.95
N ASN A 20 -36.66 -0.29 -1.92
CA ASN A 20 -36.24 1.12 -1.85
C ASN A 20 -35.09 1.46 -2.81
N MET A 21 -34.34 0.46 -3.27
CA MET A 21 -33.31 0.59 -4.33
C MET A 21 -33.90 0.51 -5.74
N GLY A 22 -35.23 0.45 -5.88
CA GLY A 22 -35.92 0.62 -7.16
C GLY A 22 -36.10 -0.65 -8.00
N PHE A 23 -35.75 -1.84 -7.49
CA PHE A 23 -35.88 -3.12 -8.22
C PHE A 23 -37.30 -3.71 -8.16
N SER A 24 -38.34 -2.90 -8.39
CA SER A 24 -39.70 -3.38 -8.58
C SER A 24 -39.89 -3.82 -10.04
N LEU A 25 -39.78 -5.11 -10.33
CA LEU A 25 -40.04 -5.64 -11.67
C LEU A 25 -41.39 -6.36 -11.72
N PRO A 26 -42.44 -5.64 -12.12
CA PRO A 26 -43.30 -6.14 -13.19
C PRO A 26 -43.59 -5.04 -14.22
N GLY A 27 -43.05 -5.21 -15.44
CA GLY A 27 -43.45 -4.41 -16.62
C GLY A 27 -42.40 -3.50 -17.26
N MET A 28 -41.13 -3.49 -16.82
CA MET A 28 -40.11 -2.60 -17.38
C MET A 28 -38.84 -3.37 -17.79
N VAL A 29 -38.89 -4.05 -18.93
CA VAL A 29 -37.72 -4.32 -19.78
C VAL A 29 -38.23 -4.75 -21.15
N THR A 30 -38.46 -3.81 -22.06
CA THR A 30 -37.99 -4.09 -23.42
C THR A 30 -36.48 -4.21 -23.31
N PRO A 31 -35.87 -5.39 -23.51
CA PRO A 31 -34.42 -5.52 -23.51
C PRO A 31 -33.89 -4.53 -24.54
N THR A 32 -32.98 -3.65 -24.15
CA THR A 32 -32.36 -2.74 -25.10
C THR A 32 -31.55 -3.59 -26.08
N LEU A 33 -32.10 -3.81 -27.27
CA LEU A 33 -31.46 -4.48 -28.41
C LEU A 33 -30.43 -3.56 -29.08
N ASP A 34 -29.85 -2.63 -28.32
CA ASP A 34 -28.90 -1.65 -28.80
C ASP A 34 -27.49 -2.13 -28.44
N VAL A 35 -26.77 -2.58 -29.48
CA VAL A 35 -25.42 -3.13 -29.35
C VAL A 35 -24.45 -2.06 -28.84
N ASP A 36 -24.65 -0.78 -29.19
CA ASP A 36 -23.78 0.31 -28.74
C ASP A 36 -23.91 0.54 -27.22
N GLU A 37 -25.12 0.39 -26.66
CA GLU A 37 -25.33 0.46 -25.22
C GLU A 37 -24.66 -0.73 -24.50
N LEU A 38 -24.77 -1.93 -25.08
CA LEU A 38 -24.09 -3.12 -24.56
C LEU A 38 -22.57 -2.93 -24.57
N ASP A 39 -21.99 -2.39 -25.63
CA ASP A 39 -20.55 -2.14 -25.73
C ASP A 39 -20.09 -1.13 -24.67
N LYS A 40 -20.87 -0.07 -24.43
CA LYS A 40 -20.58 0.88 -23.35
C LYS A 40 -20.64 0.22 -21.97
N ARG A 41 -21.68 -0.57 -21.70
CA ARG A 41 -21.80 -1.31 -20.42
C ARG A 41 -20.66 -2.30 -20.23
N ILE A 42 -20.23 -2.97 -21.31
CA ILE A 42 -19.07 -3.87 -21.29
C ILE A 42 -17.79 -3.09 -20.96
N ALA A 43 -17.57 -1.93 -21.59
CA ALA A 43 -16.41 -1.08 -21.31
C ALA A 43 -16.37 -0.60 -19.85
N ASP A 44 -17.51 -0.12 -19.33
CA ASP A 44 -17.62 0.31 -17.94
C ASP A 44 -17.38 -0.85 -16.97
N MET A 45 -17.95 -2.03 -17.24
CA MET A 45 -17.72 -3.23 -16.41
C MET A 45 -16.26 -3.70 -16.45
N LYS A 46 -15.58 -3.61 -17.59
CA LYS A 46 -14.13 -3.90 -17.68
C LYS A 46 -13.29 -2.89 -16.90
N ALA A 47 -13.66 -1.62 -16.89
CA ALA A 47 -12.97 -0.62 -16.08
C ALA A 47 -13.14 -0.91 -14.58
N VAL A 48 -14.36 -1.25 -14.14
CA VAL A 48 -14.63 -1.68 -12.76
C VAL A 48 -13.84 -2.94 -12.41
N GLU A 49 -13.82 -3.93 -13.29
CA GLU A 49 -13.03 -5.16 -13.12
C GLU A 49 -11.53 -4.84 -12.94
N GLY A 50 -10.99 -3.96 -13.76
CA GLY A 50 -9.59 -3.51 -13.65
C GLY A 50 -9.29 -2.84 -12.31
N TRP A 51 -10.17 -1.97 -11.83
CA TRP A 51 -10.01 -1.32 -10.53
C TRP A 51 -10.09 -2.30 -9.36
N LEU A 52 -11.01 -3.27 -9.42
CA LEU A 52 -11.13 -4.31 -8.41
C LEU A 52 -9.89 -5.22 -8.38
N LYS A 53 -9.33 -5.57 -9.54
CA LYS A 53 -8.05 -6.30 -9.62
C LYS A 53 -6.90 -5.53 -8.97
N MET A 54 -6.83 -4.21 -9.18
CA MET A 54 -5.82 -3.38 -8.52
C MET A 54 -5.99 -3.37 -6.99
N ASN A 55 -7.22 -3.26 -6.50
CA ASN A 55 -7.51 -3.34 -5.05
C ASN A 55 -7.12 -4.70 -4.46
N LEU A 56 -7.44 -5.79 -5.18
CA LEU A 56 -7.06 -7.14 -4.76
C LEU A 56 -5.54 -7.28 -4.64
N ASN A 57 -4.80 -6.81 -5.65
CA ASN A 57 -3.34 -6.86 -5.64
C ASN A 57 -2.75 -6.08 -4.45
N MET A 58 -3.27 -4.88 -4.18
CA MET A 58 -2.82 -4.07 -3.04
C MET A 58 -3.11 -4.75 -1.69
N LEU A 59 -4.28 -5.38 -1.55
CA LEU A 59 -4.63 -6.12 -0.35
C LEU A 59 -3.70 -7.33 -0.14
N GLN A 60 -3.41 -8.09 -1.20
CA GLN A 60 -2.47 -9.21 -1.15
C GLN A 60 -1.07 -8.77 -0.72
N MET A 61 -0.57 -7.65 -1.24
CA MET A 61 0.71 -7.07 -0.82
C MET A 61 0.70 -6.66 0.65
N SER A 62 -0.40 -6.07 1.14
CA SER A 62 -0.56 -5.73 2.55
C SER A 62 -0.54 -6.97 3.45
N THR A 63 -1.24 -8.03 3.06
CA THR A 63 -1.23 -9.31 3.78
C THR A 63 0.19 -9.89 3.86
N GLN A 64 0.93 -9.92 2.76
CA GLN A 64 2.32 -10.40 2.75
C GLN A 64 3.21 -9.53 3.65
N GLY A 65 3.00 -8.21 3.65
CA GLY A 65 3.69 -7.29 4.56
C GLY A 65 3.42 -7.61 6.03
N LEU A 66 2.16 -7.87 6.39
CA LEU A 66 1.77 -8.26 7.76
C LEU A 66 2.32 -9.65 8.14
N GLU A 67 2.34 -10.60 7.21
CA GLU A 67 2.93 -11.92 7.44
C GLU A 67 4.43 -11.83 7.70
N MET A 68 5.15 -11.00 6.95
CA MET A 68 6.56 -10.69 7.18
C MET A 68 6.78 -10.04 8.56
N GLN A 69 5.93 -9.07 8.94
CA GLN A 69 5.98 -8.44 10.27
C GLN A 69 5.73 -9.45 11.40
N ARG A 70 4.76 -10.35 11.22
CA ARG A 70 4.48 -11.43 12.17
C ARG A 70 5.68 -12.38 12.31
N ALA A 71 6.29 -12.78 11.20
CA ALA A 71 7.48 -13.63 11.22
C ALA A 71 8.65 -12.98 11.96
N ALA A 72 8.88 -11.68 11.71
CA ALA A 72 9.85 -10.86 12.42
C ALA A 72 9.59 -10.83 13.94
N LEU A 73 8.36 -10.57 14.37
CA LEU A 73 8.00 -10.58 15.79
C LEU A 73 8.15 -11.96 16.43
N ALA A 74 7.82 -13.03 15.71
CA ALA A 74 8.01 -14.41 16.17
C ALA A 74 9.49 -14.73 16.42
N ALA A 75 10.38 -14.26 15.53
CA ALA A 75 11.83 -14.42 15.69
C ALA A 75 12.36 -13.66 16.93
N VAL A 76 11.92 -12.42 17.16
CA VAL A 76 12.28 -11.65 18.36
C VAL A 76 11.80 -12.37 19.62
N LYS A 77 10.58 -12.92 19.61
CA LYS A 77 10.04 -13.66 20.75
C LYS A 77 10.83 -14.94 21.05
N ALA A 78 11.19 -15.70 20.03
CA ALA A 78 12.02 -16.90 20.18
C ALA A 78 13.41 -16.56 20.76
N MET A 79 14.03 -15.48 20.29
CA MET A 79 15.30 -15.00 20.82
C MET A 79 15.18 -14.53 22.28
N SER A 80 14.10 -13.83 22.63
CA SER A 80 13.84 -13.40 24.00
C SER A 80 13.68 -14.58 24.96
N GLN A 81 13.00 -15.65 24.52
CA GLN A 81 12.87 -16.89 25.30
C GLN A 81 14.21 -17.58 25.49
N HIS A 82 15.02 -17.69 24.43
CA HIS A 82 16.37 -18.26 24.51
C HIS A 82 17.30 -17.46 25.43
N ALA A 83 17.15 -16.13 25.49
CA ALA A 83 17.93 -15.28 26.39
C ALA A 83 17.52 -15.46 27.86
N GLN A 84 16.22 -15.69 28.14
CA GLN A 84 15.73 -15.99 29.49
C GLN A 84 16.16 -17.39 29.97
N GLU A 85 16.21 -18.37 29.06
CA GLU A 85 16.74 -19.71 29.38
C GLU A 85 18.28 -19.71 29.48
N GLY A 86 18.95 -18.76 28.82
CA GLY A 86 20.40 -18.58 28.78
C GLY A 86 21.00 -17.77 29.94
N GLU A 87 20.23 -17.33 30.93
CA GLU A 87 20.74 -16.56 32.10
C GLU A 87 21.70 -17.37 33.01
N THR A 88 22.05 -18.60 32.62
CA THR A 88 23.10 -19.42 33.23
C THR A 88 24.38 -19.59 32.38
N ALA A 89 24.44 -19.07 31.15
CA ALA A 89 25.59 -19.31 30.26
C ALA A 89 26.09 -18.03 29.55
N ASP A 90 26.95 -17.33 30.27
CA ASP A 90 28.14 -16.62 29.80
C ASP A 90 28.01 -15.40 28.87
N LYS A 91 28.75 -14.38 29.27
CA LYS A 91 28.69 -12.99 28.84
C LYS A 91 29.62 -12.79 27.65
N ALA A 92 29.30 -13.36 26.49
CA ALA A 92 30.08 -13.12 25.28
C ALA A 92 29.17 -13.03 24.03
N GLN A 93 29.18 -11.84 23.42
CA GLN A 93 28.58 -11.50 22.13
C GLN A 93 27.04 -11.51 22.11
N ASN A 94 26.44 -10.33 22.32
CA ASN A 94 25.01 -10.10 22.18
C ASN A 94 24.53 -10.51 20.77
N PRO A 95 23.84 -11.66 20.59
CA PRO A 95 23.37 -12.12 19.27
C PRO A 95 22.30 -11.18 18.70
N PHE A 96 21.69 -10.37 19.57
CA PHE A 96 20.74 -9.33 19.24
C PHE A 96 21.34 -8.22 18.35
N ALA A 97 22.61 -7.84 18.55
CA ALA A 97 23.26 -6.80 17.75
C ALA A 97 23.54 -7.28 16.32
N ALA A 98 23.93 -8.55 16.17
CA ALA A 98 24.15 -9.17 14.87
C ALA A 98 22.82 -9.39 14.11
N ALA A 99 21.76 -9.79 14.81
CA ALA A 99 20.43 -9.97 14.20
C ALA A 99 19.77 -8.65 13.80
N ALA A 100 19.90 -7.59 14.62
CA ALA A 100 19.40 -6.25 14.29
C ALA A 100 20.07 -5.66 13.04
N ALA A 101 21.35 -5.96 12.82
CA ALA A 101 22.08 -5.53 11.62
C ALA A 101 21.57 -6.18 10.31
N MET A 102 20.92 -7.34 10.41
CA MET A 102 20.40 -8.13 9.28
C MET A 102 18.98 -7.69 8.85
N TRP A 103 18.35 -6.74 9.55
CA TRP A 103 17.00 -6.29 9.20
C TRP A 103 16.97 -5.47 7.90
N PRO A 104 15.98 -5.67 7.01
CA PRO A 104 15.90 -4.97 5.72
C PRO A 104 15.85 -3.44 5.84
N TRP A 105 15.23 -2.94 6.90
CA TRP A 105 15.12 -1.50 7.16
C TRP A 105 16.42 -0.88 7.71
N ASN A 106 17.24 -1.66 8.41
CA ASN A 106 18.53 -1.20 8.93
C ASN A 106 19.54 -0.97 7.78
N LEU A 107 19.46 -1.78 6.72
CA LEU A 107 20.26 -1.61 5.51
C LEU A 107 19.84 -0.36 4.70
N MET A 108 18.59 0.09 4.81
CA MET A 108 18.09 1.30 4.13
C MET A 108 18.30 2.59 4.93
N GLY A 109 18.34 2.51 6.27
CA GLY A 109 18.67 3.63 7.17
C GLY A 109 20.17 3.82 7.42
N GLY A 110 20.99 2.82 7.11
CA GLY A 110 22.44 2.89 7.13
C GLY A 110 23.01 3.56 5.89
N GLN A 111 22.65 4.83 5.65
CA GLN A 111 23.41 5.65 4.73
C GLN A 111 24.85 5.72 5.26
N PRO A 112 25.88 5.29 4.52
CA PRO A 112 27.24 5.57 4.92
C PRO A 112 27.43 7.08 4.78
N ALA A 113 27.31 7.80 5.90
CA ALA A 113 27.94 9.09 6.07
C ALA A 113 29.45 8.85 6.10
N ALA A 114 30.03 8.57 4.94
CA ALA A 114 31.45 8.46 4.73
C ALA A 114 31.83 9.37 3.55
N SER A 115 32.17 10.60 3.92
CA SER A 115 33.18 11.44 3.28
C SER A 115 32.91 11.86 1.84
N GLN A 116 32.17 12.95 1.68
CA GLN A 116 32.42 13.89 0.59
C GLN A 116 33.87 14.39 0.74
N PRO A 117 34.78 14.17 -0.23
CA PRO A 117 36.01 14.94 -0.27
C PRO A 117 35.61 16.35 -0.74
N ALA A 118 35.69 17.31 0.17
CA ALA A 118 35.69 18.71 -0.19
C ALA A 118 36.90 18.97 -1.12
N PRO A 119 36.72 19.50 -2.34
CA PRO A 119 37.84 20.09 -3.04
C PRO A 119 38.17 21.38 -2.31
N ALA A 120 39.27 21.36 -1.57
CA ALA A 120 39.89 22.58 -1.08
C ALA A 120 40.11 23.54 -2.25
N GLY A 121 39.75 24.81 -2.06
CA GLY A 121 40.29 25.90 -2.87
C GLY A 121 41.82 25.83 -2.87
N ASP A 122 42.52 26.41 -3.82
CA ASP A 122 42.21 27.70 -4.42
C ASP A 122 43.09 27.88 -5.67
N ASP A 123 42.85 29.02 -6.32
CA ASP A 123 43.81 29.81 -7.09
C ASP A 123 43.94 29.62 -8.62
N ARG A 124 43.33 30.61 -9.29
CA ARG A 124 43.85 31.41 -10.41
C ARG A 124 44.10 30.69 -11.75
N THR A 125 43.17 30.92 -12.68
CA THR A 125 43.34 31.94 -13.74
C THR A 125 42.05 32.10 -14.55
N ALA A 126 41.32 33.20 -14.34
CA ALA A 126 40.65 33.91 -15.43
C ALA A 126 41.65 34.99 -15.90
N PRO A 127 41.75 35.36 -17.20
CA PRO A 127 40.57 35.74 -17.98
C PRO A 127 40.64 35.37 -19.48
N ARG A 128 39.48 35.40 -20.17
CA ARG A 128 39.18 36.31 -21.30
C ARG A 128 38.05 35.78 -22.21
N SER A 129 37.01 36.61 -22.28
CA SER A 129 36.39 37.12 -23.50
C SER A 129 35.66 36.18 -24.47
N ALA A 130 34.35 36.43 -24.52
CA ALA A 130 33.60 36.83 -25.73
C ALA A 130 33.01 35.76 -26.66
N SER A 131 31.71 35.50 -26.48
CA SER A 131 30.66 35.35 -27.52
C SER A 131 29.54 34.49 -26.95
N ARG A 132 28.24 34.72 -27.13
CA ARG A 132 27.49 35.70 -27.91
C ARG A 132 26.04 35.60 -27.42
N ARG A 133 25.42 36.74 -27.18
CA ARG A 133 23.98 36.90 -26.92
C ARG A 133 23.15 36.24 -28.04
N LYS A 134 22.01 35.63 -27.70
CA LYS A 134 20.75 36.04 -28.31
C LYS A 134 19.57 35.85 -27.35
N SER A 135 19.09 37.00 -26.88
CA SER A 135 17.75 37.25 -26.35
C SER A 135 16.75 37.31 -27.51
N THR A 136 15.54 36.82 -27.28
CA THR A 136 14.21 37.21 -27.82
C THR A 136 13.23 36.25 -27.13
N SER A 137 12.36 36.57 -26.16
CA SER A 137 11.42 37.69 -25.93
C SER A 137 10.54 38.02 -27.14
N GLU A 138 9.25 38.22 -26.84
CA GLU A 138 8.08 38.49 -27.71
C GLU A 138 7.43 37.26 -28.37
N LYS A 139 6.11 37.07 -28.35
CA LYS A 139 4.96 37.95 -28.05
C LYS A 139 3.72 37.09 -27.76
#